data_AF-A0A8I1UPN7-F1
#
_entry.id   AF-A0A8I1UPN7-F1
#
_cell.length_a   1.000
_cell.length_b   1.000
_cell.length_c   1.000
_cell.angle_alpha   90.00
_cell.angle_beta   90.00
_cell.angle_gamma   90.00
#
_symmetry.space_group_name_H-M   'P 1'
#
loop_
_entity.id
_entity.type
_entity.pdbx_description
1 polymer ?
#
loop_
_entity_poly.entity_id
_entity_poly.type
_entity_poly.pdbx_seq_one_letter_code
_entity_poly.pdbx_strand_id
1 'polypeptide(L)'
;AAVQVPAPSLMLDDGEIERRVRLIRPMEHHSLPLKVMAESHWTEADRERFATAWQTELGEVPEFTDSTIHVVAGLLLPIWKRLPNESTRVYRLQTDAGERIIGRKVSPAWVATALAADAPTLTPDAAFAALMEGRTVLDLAEGLQLRRVRVMGAHRIELSGFNDTMRDRLKAYGLFHEIISWKLRMFVPTDTSGIEVVAKVLDRYPVERIGERETA
;
A
#
# COMPACT_ATOMS: atom_id res chain seq x y z
N ALA A 1 -12.52 -33.15 -1.98
CA ALA A 1 -12.81 -33.61 -3.36
C ALA A 1 -12.88 -32.41 -4.31
N ALA A 2 -12.69 -32.57 -5.61
CA ALA A 2 -12.77 -31.44 -6.55
C ALA A 2 -13.45 -31.79 -7.87
N VAL A 3 -14.24 -30.85 -8.40
CA VAL A 3 -14.80 -30.93 -9.76
C VAL A 3 -13.78 -30.34 -10.73
N GLN A 4 -13.36 -31.13 -11.72
CA GLN A 4 -12.48 -30.65 -12.78
C GLN A 4 -13.30 -30.03 -13.92
N VAL A 5 -13.00 -28.79 -14.27
CA VAL A 5 -13.57 -28.11 -15.43
C VAL A 5 -12.47 -27.53 -16.33
N PRO A 6 -12.72 -27.31 -17.62
CA PRO A 6 -11.78 -26.58 -18.48
C PRO A 6 -11.51 -25.17 -17.93
N ALA A 7 -10.25 -24.72 -18.02
CA ALA A 7 -9.86 -23.35 -17.69
C ALA A 7 -9.30 -22.63 -18.94
N PRO A 8 -9.34 -21.28 -18.98
CA PRO A 8 -8.68 -20.53 -20.03
C PRO A 8 -7.20 -20.92 -20.16
N SER A 9 -6.75 -21.11 -21.39
CA SER A 9 -5.33 -21.41 -21.67
C SER A 9 -4.47 -20.17 -21.44
N LEU A 10 -3.20 -20.36 -21.11
CA LEU A 10 -2.23 -19.29 -20.89
C LEU A 10 -1.18 -19.33 -22.01
N MET A 11 -0.92 -18.18 -22.63
CA MET A 11 0.21 -18.05 -23.54
C MET A 11 1.46 -17.72 -22.71
N LEU A 12 2.51 -18.51 -22.89
CA LEU A 12 3.80 -18.33 -22.21
C LEU A 12 4.68 -17.32 -22.97
N ASP A 13 5.74 -16.85 -22.32
CA ASP A 13 6.65 -15.83 -22.89
C ASP A 13 7.41 -16.33 -24.15
N ASP A 14 7.51 -17.64 -24.32
CA ASP A 14 8.08 -18.31 -25.50
C ASP A 14 7.06 -18.49 -26.65
N GLY A 15 5.80 -18.07 -26.43
CA GLY A 15 4.70 -18.20 -27.39
C GLY A 15 3.98 -19.55 -27.35
N GLU A 16 4.36 -20.49 -26.49
CA GLU A 16 3.61 -21.74 -26.32
C GLU A 16 2.25 -21.51 -25.64
N ILE A 17 1.25 -22.31 -26.04
CA ILE A 17 -0.08 -22.29 -25.42
C ILE A 17 -0.16 -23.41 -24.38
N GLU A 18 -0.22 -23.03 -23.11
CA GLU A 18 -0.41 -23.93 -22.00
C GLU A 18 -1.92 -24.16 -21.73
N ARG A 19 -2.37 -25.41 -21.97
CA ARG A 19 -3.74 -25.82 -21.63
C ARG A 19 -3.87 -26.03 -20.12
N ARG A 20 -4.99 -25.57 -19.56
CA ARG A 20 -5.22 -25.58 -18.11
C ARG A 20 -6.57 -26.18 -17.76
N VAL A 21 -6.66 -26.69 -16.54
CA VAL A 21 -7.90 -27.14 -15.91
C VAL A 21 -8.09 -26.40 -14.59
N ARG A 22 -9.35 -26.28 -14.15
CA ARG A 22 -9.69 -25.71 -12.85
C ARG A 22 -10.29 -26.81 -11.98
N LEU A 23 -9.73 -26.97 -10.80
CA LEU A 23 -10.29 -27.79 -9.74
C LEU A 23 -11.13 -26.89 -8.84
N ILE A 24 -12.41 -27.22 -8.73
CA ILE A 24 -13.38 -26.50 -7.89
C ILE A 24 -13.66 -27.37 -6.67
N ARG A 25 -13.43 -26.82 -5.49
CA ARG A 25 -13.74 -27.38 -4.16
C ARG A 25 -14.84 -26.52 -3.51
N PRO A 26 -15.45 -26.94 -2.39
CA PRO A 26 -16.49 -26.16 -1.72
C PRO A 26 -16.14 -24.68 -1.48
N MET A 27 -14.93 -24.38 -1.00
CA MET A 27 -14.48 -23.02 -0.68
C MET A 27 -13.31 -22.51 -1.53
N GLU A 28 -12.75 -23.35 -2.38
CA GLU A 28 -11.53 -23.06 -3.13
C GLU A 28 -11.71 -23.34 -4.61
N HIS A 29 -11.03 -22.57 -5.45
CA HIS A 29 -10.84 -22.95 -6.84
C HIS A 29 -9.41 -22.59 -7.24
N HIS A 30 -8.70 -23.53 -7.86
CA HIS A 30 -7.37 -23.25 -8.39
C HIS A 30 -7.26 -23.80 -9.81
N SER A 31 -6.52 -23.07 -10.63
CA SER A 31 -6.28 -23.44 -12.03
C SER A 31 -4.84 -23.88 -12.21
N LEU A 32 -4.63 -25.09 -12.72
CA LEU A 32 -3.32 -25.69 -12.95
C LEU A 32 -3.14 -26.11 -14.41
N PRO A 33 -1.89 -26.20 -14.89
CA PRO A 33 -1.59 -26.77 -16.20
C PRO A 33 -2.09 -28.21 -16.30
N LEU A 34 -2.56 -28.60 -17.49
CA LEU A 34 -3.05 -29.95 -17.72
C LEU A 34 -1.94 -31.00 -17.55
N LYS A 35 -0.70 -30.67 -17.90
CA LYS A 35 0.48 -31.53 -17.68
C LYS A 35 0.70 -31.82 -16.19
N VAL A 36 0.68 -30.77 -15.36
CA VAL A 36 0.80 -30.87 -13.89
C VAL A 36 -0.36 -31.66 -13.29
N MET A 37 -1.58 -31.53 -13.83
CA MET A 37 -2.72 -32.34 -13.39
C MET A 37 -2.46 -33.84 -13.62
N ALA A 38 -1.89 -34.22 -14.78
CA ALA A 38 -1.59 -35.61 -15.11
C ALA A 38 -0.49 -36.23 -14.21
N GLU A 39 0.41 -35.40 -13.68
CA GLU A 39 1.49 -35.80 -12.78
C GLU A 39 1.10 -35.73 -11.29
N SER A 40 -0.09 -35.24 -10.98
CA SER A 40 -0.57 -35.05 -9.62
C SER A 40 -1.08 -36.34 -8.98
N HIS A 41 -1.35 -36.29 -7.67
CA HIS A 41 -2.01 -37.38 -6.93
C HIS A 41 -3.54 -37.37 -7.08
N TRP A 42 -4.11 -36.50 -7.93
CA TRP A 42 -5.55 -36.52 -8.19
C TRP A 42 -5.91 -37.75 -9.01
N THR A 43 -6.87 -38.52 -8.51
CA THR A 43 -7.40 -39.69 -9.19
C THR A 43 -8.85 -39.45 -9.56
N GLU A 44 -9.28 -39.93 -10.72
CA GLU A 44 -10.71 -39.99 -11.05
C GLU A 44 -11.46 -40.77 -9.96
N ALA A 45 -12.63 -40.26 -9.58
CA ALA A 45 -13.48 -40.85 -8.57
C ALA A 45 -14.87 -41.07 -9.16
N ASP A 46 -15.50 -42.18 -8.80
CA ASP A 46 -16.92 -42.36 -9.04
C ASP A 46 -17.76 -41.36 -8.23
N ARG A 47 -19.05 -41.31 -8.56
CA ARG A 47 -20.00 -40.37 -7.95
C ARG A 47 -20.12 -40.52 -6.44
N GLU A 48 -20.09 -41.75 -5.92
CA GLU A 48 -20.31 -42.03 -4.51
C GLU A 48 -19.09 -41.61 -3.69
N ARG A 49 -17.90 -42.02 -4.12
CA ARG A 49 -16.63 -41.63 -3.49
C ARG A 49 -16.41 -40.12 -3.53
N PHE A 50 -16.74 -39.49 -4.66
CA PHE A 50 -16.71 -38.03 -4.78
C PHE A 50 -17.68 -37.37 -3.81
N ALA A 51 -18.95 -37.80 -3.77
CA ALA A 51 -19.98 -37.20 -2.93
C ALA A 51 -19.62 -37.30 -1.44
N THR A 52 -19.16 -38.47 -0.98
CA THR A 52 -18.71 -38.64 0.41
C THR A 52 -17.57 -37.69 0.74
N ALA A 53 -16.51 -37.67 -0.08
CA ALA A 53 -15.36 -36.80 0.16
C ALA A 53 -15.69 -35.30 0.04
N TRP A 54 -16.68 -34.93 -0.78
CA TRP A 54 -17.17 -33.56 -0.88
C TRP A 54 -17.96 -33.15 0.36
N GLN A 55 -18.85 -34.02 0.85
CA GLN A 55 -19.66 -33.75 2.04
C GLN A 55 -18.81 -33.67 3.31
N THR A 56 -17.78 -34.51 3.43
CA THR A 56 -16.80 -34.40 4.51
C THR A 56 -16.13 -33.02 4.52
N GLU A 57 -15.63 -32.58 3.36
CA GLU A 57 -14.98 -31.28 3.23
C GLU A 57 -15.95 -30.12 3.50
N LEU A 58 -17.19 -30.21 3.01
CA LEU A 58 -18.22 -29.21 3.26
C LEU A 58 -18.57 -29.13 4.76
N GLY A 59 -18.57 -30.25 5.47
CA GLY A 59 -18.81 -30.30 6.92
C GLY A 59 -17.70 -29.66 7.76
N GLU A 60 -16.51 -29.48 7.20
CA GLU A 60 -15.40 -28.76 7.85
C GLU A 60 -15.44 -27.25 7.61
N VAL A 61 -16.31 -26.77 6.71
CA VAL A 61 -16.44 -25.34 6.39
C VAL A 61 -17.18 -24.61 7.51
N PRO A 62 -16.56 -23.61 8.16
CA PRO A 62 -17.26 -22.78 9.13
C PRO A 62 -18.41 -21.99 8.50
N GLU A 63 -19.50 -21.81 9.24
CA GLU A 63 -20.65 -21.00 8.79
C GLU A 63 -20.25 -19.54 8.51
N PHE A 64 -19.28 -19.02 9.26
CA PHE A 64 -18.79 -17.65 9.13
C PHE A 64 -17.27 -17.60 9.01
N THR A 65 -16.78 -16.56 8.33
CA THR A 65 -15.36 -16.20 8.32
C THR A 65 -15.22 -14.80 8.90
N ASP A 66 -14.35 -14.67 9.90
CA ASP A 66 -14.05 -13.39 10.50
C ASP A 66 -13.01 -12.62 9.68
N SER A 67 -13.25 -11.33 9.49
CA SER A 67 -12.27 -10.42 8.89
C SER A 67 -12.31 -9.07 9.58
N THR A 68 -11.15 -8.46 9.76
CA THR A 68 -11.05 -7.13 10.36
C THR A 68 -10.95 -6.07 9.27
N ILE A 69 -11.88 -5.11 9.30
CA ILE A 69 -11.82 -3.89 8.51
C ILE A 69 -11.74 -2.68 9.42
N HIS A 70 -10.98 -1.67 9.00
CA HIS A 70 -10.87 -0.41 9.73
C HIS A 70 -11.68 0.66 9.00
N VAL A 71 -12.55 1.34 9.73
CA VAL A 71 -13.48 2.34 9.16
C VAL A 71 -13.44 3.60 10.01
N VAL A 72 -13.28 4.76 9.36
CA VAL A 72 -13.44 6.08 9.99
C VAL A 72 -14.89 6.52 9.80
N ALA A 73 -15.60 6.70 10.90
CA ALA A 73 -17.01 7.11 10.93
C ALA A 73 -17.19 8.44 11.69
N GLY A 74 -18.38 9.03 11.62
CA GLY A 74 -18.70 10.32 12.24
C GLY A 74 -18.44 11.52 11.34
N LEU A 75 -18.07 12.66 11.91
CA LEU A 75 -17.79 13.90 11.16
C LEU A 75 -16.44 13.79 10.44
N LEU A 76 -16.47 13.51 9.14
CA LEU A 76 -15.25 13.36 8.33
C LEU A 76 -14.68 14.68 7.81
N LEU A 77 -15.51 15.71 7.63
CA LEU A 77 -15.08 17.00 7.07
C LEU A 77 -13.87 17.62 7.79
N PRO A 78 -13.80 17.64 9.14
CA PRO A 78 -12.67 18.23 9.87
C PRO A 78 -11.33 17.53 9.60
N ILE A 79 -11.35 16.24 9.27
CA ILE A 79 -10.15 15.42 9.03
C ILE A 79 -9.99 15.05 7.55
N TRP A 80 -10.78 15.65 6.65
CA TRP A 80 -10.85 15.23 5.24
C TRP A 80 -9.48 15.21 4.56
N LYS A 81 -8.63 16.21 4.85
CA LYS A 81 -7.27 16.32 4.31
C LYS A 81 -6.30 15.26 4.85
N ARG A 82 -6.59 14.69 6.02
CA ARG A 82 -5.75 13.67 6.69
C ARG A 82 -6.14 12.25 6.28
N LEU A 83 -7.29 12.06 5.65
CA LEU A 83 -7.72 10.73 5.23
C LEU A 83 -6.81 10.21 4.10
N PRO A 84 -6.50 8.90 4.10
CA PRO A 84 -5.57 8.33 3.12
C PRO A 84 -6.13 8.43 1.71
N ASN A 85 -5.31 8.38 0.67
CA ASN A 85 -5.78 8.37 -0.72
C ASN A 85 -5.89 6.95 -1.31
N GLU A 86 -5.45 5.91 -0.58
CA GLU A 86 -5.45 4.54 -1.09
C GLU A 86 -6.86 3.96 -1.38
N SER A 87 -7.89 4.40 -0.65
CA SER A 87 -9.27 3.93 -0.89
C SER A 87 -10.30 5.01 -0.57
N THR A 88 -11.16 5.36 -1.53
CA THR A 88 -12.30 6.28 -1.37
C THR A 88 -13.62 5.55 -1.09
N ARG A 89 -13.57 4.24 -0.83
CA ARG A 89 -14.77 3.42 -0.63
C ARG A 89 -15.45 3.76 0.71
N VAL A 90 -16.75 4.06 0.62
CA VAL A 90 -17.63 4.25 1.78
C VAL A 90 -18.39 2.95 2.03
N TYR A 91 -18.31 2.47 3.27
CA TYR A 91 -19.02 1.29 3.73
C TYR A 91 -20.24 1.74 4.53
N ARG A 92 -21.35 1.04 4.32
CA ARG A 92 -22.54 1.09 5.18
C ARG A 92 -22.67 -0.29 5.81
N LEU A 93 -22.39 -0.35 7.10
CA LEU A 93 -22.38 -1.59 7.89
C LEU A 93 -23.61 -1.59 8.80
N GLN A 94 -24.17 -2.77 9.03
CA GLN A 94 -25.17 -2.99 10.06
C GLN A 94 -24.70 -4.15 10.93
N THR A 95 -24.68 -3.95 12.24
CA THR A 95 -24.35 -5.01 13.20
C THR A 95 -25.57 -5.89 13.45
N ASP A 96 -25.36 -7.09 14.01
CA ASP A 96 -26.45 -8.01 14.37
C ASP A 96 -27.41 -7.40 15.42
N ALA A 97 -26.92 -6.46 16.23
CA ALA A 97 -27.71 -5.67 17.17
C ALA A 97 -28.52 -4.54 16.50
N GLY A 98 -28.39 -4.34 15.19
CA GLY A 98 -29.12 -3.34 14.40
C GLY A 98 -28.46 -1.95 14.35
N GLU A 99 -27.28 -1.78 14.94
CA GLU A 99 -26.51 -0.53 14.83
C GLU A 99 -26.09 -0.31 13.38
N ARG A 100 -26.23 0.93 12.88
CA ARG A 100 -25.88 1.30 11.51
C ARG A 100 -24.70 2.26 11.51
N ILE A 101 -23.64 1.87 10.83
CA ILE A 101 -22.40 2.65 10.72
C ILE A 101 -22.19 3.02 9.26
N ILE A 102 -21.90 4.29 8.99
CA ILE A 102 -21.43 4.76 7.68
C ILE A 102 -20.04 5.35 7.88
N GLY A 103 -19.08 4.92 7.07
CA GLY A 103 -17.72 5.43 7.16
C GLY A 103 -16.83 5.02 6.01
N ARG A 104 -15.65 5.62 5.96
CA ARG A 104 -14.65 5.35 4.92
C ARG A 104 -13.70 4.26 5.38
N LYS A 105 -13.44 3.26 4.51
CA LYS A 105 -12.43 2.24 4.80
C LYS A 105 -11.02 2.86 4.78
N VAL A 106 -10.22 2.54 5.78
CA VAL A 106 -8.81 2.95 5.90
C VAL A 106 -7.92 1.73 6.10
N SER A 107 -6.64 1.89 5.82
CA SER A 107 -5.64 0.84 6.04
C SER A 107 -5.27 0.76 7.54
N PRO A 108 -4.88 -0.43 8.04
CA PRO A 108 -4.34 -0.56 9.40
C PRO A 108 -3.16 0.38 9.66
N ALA A 109 -2.30 0.61 8.66
CA ALA A 109 -1.16 1.52 8.75
C ALA A 109 -1.57 2.98 8.96
N TRP A 110 -2.64 3.42 8.30
CA TRP A 110 -3.19 4.75 8.52
C TRP A 110 -3.75 4.89 9.94
N VAL A 111 -4.47 3.88 10.44
CA VAL A 111 -5.01 3.88 11.82
C VAL A 111 -3.90 4.02 12.85
N ALA A 112 -2.83 3.23 12.71
CA ALA A 112 -1.67 3.30 13.61
C ALA A 112 -1.06 4.70 13.63
N THR A 113 -0.99 5.37 12.48
CA THR A 113 -0.48 6.74 12.36
C THR A 113 -1.45 7.77 12.95
N ALA A 114 -2.75 7.62 12.70
CA ALA A 114 -3.78 8.53 13.19
C ALA A 114 -3.96 8.47 14.72
N LEU A 115 -3.68 7.31 15.32
CA LEU A 115 -3.75 7.08 16.77
C LEU A 115 -2.43 7.33 17.50
N ALA A 116 -1.32 7.52 16.78
CA ALA A 116 -0.04 7.87 17.38
C ALA A 116 -0.15 9.26 18.04
N ALA A 117 0.20 9.35 19.32
CA ALA A 117 0.20 10.60 20.07
C ALA A 117 1.33 11.53 19.60
N ASP A 118 0.97 12.81 19.41
CA ASP A 118 1.76 13.95 18.90
C ASP A 118 2.66 13.70 17.68
N ALA A 119 2.66 14.67 16.76
CA ALA A 119 3.57 14.67 15.62
C ALA A 119 5.00 14.46 16.14
N PRO A 120 5.76 13.48 15.61
CA PRO A 120 7.09 13.22 16.11
C PRO A 120 7.94 14.48 15.92
N THR A 121 8.33 15.08 17.03
CA THR A 121 9.06 16.34 17.02
C THR A 121 10.52 16.03 16.70
N LEU A 122 10.89 16.18 15.43
CA LEU A 122 12.29 16.18 15.02
C LEU A 122 12.79 17.61 14.90
N THR A 123 13.96 17.89 15.48
CA THR A 123 14.67 19.13 15.19
C THR A 123 15.13 19.12 13.72
N PRO A 124 15.22 20.28 13.05
CA PRO A 124 15.69 20.36 11.67
C PRO A 124 17.06 19.71 11.45
N ASP A 125 17.99 19.87 12.40
CA ASP A 125 19.31 19.24 12.37
C ASP A 125 19.23 17.71 12.40
N ALA A 126 18.41 17.16 13.31
CA ALA A 126 18.18 15.72 13.40
C ALA A 126 17.50 15.19 12.13
N ALA A 127 16.57 15.96 11.55
CA ALA A 127 15.83 15.57 10.36
C ALA A 127 16.76 15.51 9.14
N PHE A 128 17.58 16.55 8.98
CA PHE A 128 18.58 16.61 7.93
C PHE A 128 19.61 15.47 8.07
N ALA A 129 20.12 15.21 9.27
CA ALA A 129 21.06 14.12 9.53
C ALA A 129 20.45 12.75 9.22
N ALA A 130 19.23 12.47 9.68
CA ALA A 130 18.53 11.22 9.42
C ALA A 130 18.25 11.00 7.91
N LEU A 131 17.87 12.07 7.21
CA LEU A 131 17.71 12.05 5.75
C LEU A 131 19.04 11.80 5.03
N MET A 132 20.15 12.41 5.46
CA MET A 132 21.47 12.18 4.84
C MET A 132 22.02 10.77 5.09
N GLU A 133 21.75 10.20 6.26
CA GLU A 133 22.05 8.80 6.58
C GLU A 133 21.27 7.84 5.66
N GLY A 134 20.05 8.23 5.29
CA GLY A 134 19.28 7.59 4.23
C GLY A 134 18.48 6.37 4.65
N ARG A 135 18.36 6.13 5.96
CA ARG A 135 17.49 5.10 6.56
C ARG A 135 16.08 5.63 6.85
N THR A 136 15.88 6.94 6.75
CA THR A 136 14.64 7.61 7.15
C THR A 136 13.93 8.24 5.97
N VAL A 137 12.60 8.14 5.98
CA VAL A 137 11.67 8.87 5.11
C VAL A 137 10.78 9.72 6.01
N LEU A 138 10.62 10.99 5.68
CA LEU A 138 9.71 11.89 6.40
C LEU A 138 8.50 12.16 5.52
N ASP A 139 7.33 11.70 5.95
CA ASP A 139 6.06 12.08 5.37
C ASP A 139 5.58 13.35 6.07
N LEU A 140 5.33 14.40 5.28
CA LEU A 140 4.97 15.73 5.74
C LEU A 140 3.53 16.05 5.36
N ALA A 141 2.96 17.05 6.03
CA ALA A 141 1.64 17.58 5.70
C ALA A 141 1.51 17.98 4.22
N GLU A 142 0.27 17.97 3.72
CA GLU A 142 -0.06 18.23 2.31
C GLU A 142 0.50 17.17 1.32
N GLY A 143 0.81 15.96 1.82
CA GLY A 143 1.25 14.82 0.98
C GLY A 143 2.69 14.95 0.47
N LEU A 144 3.47 15.84 1.08
CA LEU A 144 4.88 16.01 0.78
C LEU A 144 5.71 14.90 1.42
N GLN A 145 6.81 14.52 0.79
CA GLN A 145 7.72 13.52 1.34
C GLN A 145 9.18 13.94 1.12
N LEU A 146 9.99 13.90 2.17
CA LEU A 146 11.44 14.03 2.11
C LEU A 146 12.09 12.65 2.23
N ARG A 147 12.99 12.34 1.29
CA ARG A 147 13.76 11.10 1.30
C ARG A 147 15.12 11.25 0.65
N ARG A 148 16.06 10.39 1.01
CA ARG A 148 17.34 10.29 0.31
C ARG A 148 17.21 9.53 -1.00
N VAL A 149 17.71 10.11 -2.07
CA VAL A 149 17.78 9.46 -3.39
C VAL A 149 19.20 9.48 -3.93
N ARG A 150 19.48 8.58 -4.87
CA ARG A 150 20.72 8.61 -5.66
C ARG A 150 20.38 9.15 -7.04
N VAL A 151 21.03 10.25 -7.43
CA VAL A 151 20.86 10.90 -8.73
C VAL A 151 22.25 11.18 -9.29
N MET A 152 22.52 10.70 -10.51
CA MET A 152 23.82 10.86 -11.17
C MET A 152 25.02 10.49 -10.28
N GLY A 153 24.89 9.40 -9.52
CA GLY A 153 25.96 8.90 -8.63
C GLY A 153 26.08 9.60 -7.27
N ALA A 154 25.38 10.72 -7.04
CA ALA A 154 25.41 11.46 -5.78
C ALA A 154 24.17 11.19 -4.91
N HIS A 155 24.35 11.19 -3.59
CA HIS A 155 23.24 11.16 -2.63
C HIS A 155 22.66 12.57 -2.47
N ARG A 156 21.34 12.68 -2.62
CA ARG A 156 20.59 13.94 -2.49
C ARG A 156 19.35 13.71 -1.65
N ILE A 157 18.84 14.76 -1.03
CA ILE A 157 17.53 14.76 -0.37
C ILE A 157 16.52 15.31 -1.38
N GLU A 158 15.56 14.47 -1.78
CA GLU A 158 14.47 14.85 -2.68
C GLU A 158 13.21 15.17 -1.89
N LEU A 159 12.55 16.27 -2.27
CA LEU A 159 11.17 16.56 -1.88
C LEU A 159 10.23 16.13 -3.00
N SER A 160 9.34 15.18 -2.72
CA SER A 160 8.28 14.73 -3.62
C SER A 160 6.88 15.11 -3.11
N GLY A 161 5.87 14.99 -3.97
CA GLY A 161 4.46 15.28 -3.63
C GLY A 161 4.03 16.73 -3.83
N PHE A 162 4.95 17.62 -4.22
CA PHE A 162 4.63 19.04 -4.45
C PHE A 162 3.79 19.23 -5.73
N ASN A 163 2.97 20.29 -5.73
CA ASN A 163 2.21 20.73 -6.90
C ASN A 163 2.77 22.05 -7.46
N ASP A 164 2.19 22.51 -8.56
CA ASP A 164 2.63 23.70 -9.29
C ASP A 164 2.61 24.98 -8.48
N THR A 165 1.65 25.15 -7.57
CA THR A 165 1.49 26.36 -6.75
C THR A 165 2.47 26.41 -5.58
N MET A 166 3.04 25.26 -5.18
CA MET A 166 4.05 25.17 -4.12
C MET A 166 5.45 25.54 -4.62
N ARG A 167 5.72 25.46 -5.93
CA ARG A 167 7.08 25.56 -6.49
C ARG A 167 7.78 26.87 -6.12
N ASP A 168 7.13 28.00 -6.31
CA ASP A 168 7.76 29.30 -6.09
C ASP A 168 8.10 29.51 -4.61
N ARG A 169 7.24 29.01 -3.71
CA ARG A 169 7.50 29.00 -2.27
C ARG A 169 8.67 28.08 -1.90
N LEU A 170 8.68 26.86 -2.42
CA LEU A 170 9.75 25.89 -2.15
C LEU A 170 11.11 26.41 -2.67
N LYS A 171 11.13 27.08 -3.83
CA LYS A 171 12.31 27.80 -4.32
C LYS A 171 12.73 28.92 -3.38
N ALA A 172 11.78 29.73 -2.91
CA ALA A 172 12.05 30.81 -1.95
C ALA A 172 12.59 30.29 -0.60
N TYR A 173 12.26 29.06 -0.22
CA TYR A 173 12.85 28.42 0.97
C TYR A 173 14.31 28.03 0.77
N GLY A 174 14.72 27.78 -0.48
CA GLY A 174 16.08 27.39 -0.86
C GLY A 174 16.16 26.03 -1.55
N LEU A 175 15.04 25.40 -1.88
CA LEU A 175 15.06 24.18 -2.70
C LEU A 175 15.41 24.53 -4.15
N PHE A 176 16.26 23.72 -4.76
CA PHE A 176 16.55 23.80 -6.19
C PHE A 176 15.83 22.68 -6.95
N HIS A 177 15.74 22.82 -8.26
CA HIS A 177 15.03 21.88 -9.12
C HIS A 177 15.86 21.52 -10.33
N GLU A 178 15.73 20.27 -10.78
CA GLU A 178 16.32 19.78 -12.01
C GLU A 178 15.26 18.99 -12.78
N ILE A 179 15.40 18.95 -14.11
CA ILE A 179 14.59 18.06 -14.96
C ILE A 179 15.42 16.80 -15.20
N ILE A 180 14.97 15.67 -14.65
CA ILE A 180 15.63 14.37 -14.75
C ILE A 180 14.63 13.37 -15.31
N SER A 181 14.99 12.69 -16.40
CA SER A 181 14.11 11.77 -17.11
C SER A 181 12.73 12.38 -17.39
N TRP A 182 12.72 13.59 -17.96
CA TRP A 182 11.51 14.33 -18.35
C TRP A 182 10.60 14.78 -17.18
N LYS A 183 11.05 14.62 -15.93
CA LYS A 183 10.30 14.99 -14.73
C LYS A 183 11.02 16.07 -13.94
N LEU A 184 10.28 17.10 -13.53
CA LEU A 184 10.76 18.11 -12.58
C LEU A 184 10.91 17.48 -11.19
N ARG A 185 12.11 17.57 -10.61
CA ARG A 185 12.42 17.05 -9.28
C ARG A 185 13.00 18.17 -8.43
N MET A 186 12.61 18.25 -7.16
CA MET A 186 13.09 19.28 -6.22
C MET A 186 13.99 18.65 -5.16
N PHE A 187 15.06 19.35 -4.82
CA PHE A 187 16.09 18.87 -3.92
C PHE A 187 16.42 19.91 -2.86
N VAL A 188 16.77 19.42 -1.68
CA VAL A 188 17.37 20.21 -0.61
C VAL A 188 18.89 20.28 -0.84
N PRO A 189 19.55 21.44 -0.67
CA PRO A 189 21.01 21.53 -0.63
C PRO A 189 21.62 20.53 0.36
N THR A 190 22.75 19.91 0.01
CA THR A 190 23.41 18.92 0.88
C THR A 190 24.50 19.53 1.77
N ASP A 191 24.74 20.83 1.65
CA ASP A 191 25.63 21.59 2.52
C ASP A 191 24.90 22.05 3.79
N THR A 192 25.56 22.87 4.62
CA THR A 192 24.98 23.38 5.87
C THR A 192 23.72 24.21 5.67
N SER A 193 23.53 24.81 4.48
CA SER A 193 22.30 25.56 4.17
C SER A 193 21.08 24.65 4.10
N GLY A 194 21.27 23.34 3.84
CA GLY A 194 20.22 22.35 3.80
C GLY A 194 19.42 22.23 5.10
N ILE A 195 20.06 22.48 6.25
CA ILE A 195 19.39 22.46 7.57
C ILE A 195 18.37 23.59 7.67
N GLU A 196 18.74 24.80 7.24
CA GLU A 196 17.82 25.96 7.22
C GLU A 196 16.65 25.75 6.25
N VAL A 197 16.93 25.13 5.10
CA VAL A 197 15.89 24.78 4.11
C VAL A 197 14.92 23.76 4.71
N VAL A 198 15.42 22.71 5.37
CA VAL A 198 14.58 21.73 6.07
C VAL A 198 13.78 22.40 7.18
N ALA A 199 14.37 23.32 7.95
CA ALA A 199 13.65 24.05 9.00
C ALA A 199 12.44 24.81 8.44
N LYS A 200 12.60 25.57 7.35
CA LYS A 200 11.50 26.29 6.68
C LYS A 200 10.42 25.35 6.13
N VAL A 201 10.84 24.19 5.63
CA VAL A 201 9.90 23.16 5.14
C VAL A 201 9.11 22.58 6.31
N LEU A 202 9.76 22.18 7.40
CA LEU A 202 9.11 21.55 8.55
C LEU A 202 8.22 22.53 9.35
N ASP A 203 8.58 23.81 9.40
CA ASP A 203 7.75 24.87 10.00
C ASP A 203 6.41 25.01 9.27
N ARG A 204 6.42 24.95 7.93
CA ARG A 204 5.20 25.07 7.11
C ARG A 204 4.45 23.75 6.95
N TYR A 205 5.19 22.65 6.83
CA TYR A 205 4.73 21.30 6.51
C TYR A 205 5.22 20.34 7.61
N PRO A 206 4.51 20.26 8.75
CA PRO A 206 4.94 19.45 9.87
C PRO A 206 5.03 17.96 9.49
N VAL A 207 5.90 17.22 10.19
CA VAL A 207 6.06 15.77 10.02
C VAL A 207 4.80 15.05 10.49
N GLU A 208 4.16 14.30 9.60
CA GLU A 208 3.02 13.44 9.94
C GLU A 208 3.48 12.02 10.29
N ARG A 209 4.57 11.53 9.68
CA ARG A 209 5.10 10.19 9.93
C ARG A 209 6.60 10.12 9.63
N ILE A 210 7.31 9.32 10.43
CA ILE A 210 8.69 8.92 10.18
C ILE A 210 8.68 7.45 9.79
N GLY A 211 9.03 7.15 8.55
CA GLY A 211 9.17 5.79 8.05
C GLY A 211 10.63 5.37 7.98
N GLU A 212 10.86 4.07 8.06
CA GLU A 212 12.12 3.48 7.62
C GLU A 212 12.10 3.33 6.10
N ARG A 213 13.25 3.55 5.46
CA ARG A 213 13.42 3.27 4.05
C ARG A 213 13.50 1.76 3.87
N GLU A 214 12.43 1.13 3.40
CA GLU A 214 12.50 -0.23 2.88
C GLU A 214 13.48 -0.26 1.70
N THR A 215 14.55 -1.03 1.87
CA THR A 215 15.45 -1.40 0.77
C THR A 215 14.70 -2.39 -0.12
N ALA A 216 14.13 -1.90 -1.21
CA ALA A 216 13.83 -2.72 -2.37
C ALA A 216 15.14 -3.13 -3.07
#